data_AF-A0A087SSD7-F1
#
_entry.id   AF-A0A087SSD7-F1
#
_cell.length_a   1.000
_cell.length_b   1.000
_cell.length_c   1.000
_cell.angle_alpha   90.00
_cell.angle_beta   90.00
_cell.angle_gamma   90.00
#
_symmetry.space_group_name_H-M   'P 1'
#
loop_
_entity.id
_entity.type
_entity.pdbx_description
1 polymer ?
#
loop_
_entity_poly.entity_id
_entity_poly.type
_entity_poly.pdbx_seq_one_letter_code
_entity_poly.pdbx_strand_id
1 'polypeptide(L)'
;LLKAHRLLDFDNKRAYFRTKVKSGEAGVQTGTLRLHIRRGHAFEDSFYQLRMRSPAEMKHKLSVLFQGEEGVDAGGVTREWYQVMSREMFNPQFSLFAPVPEGGTTFQPNPSSVVQNDEARGTNHLDFFKFVGRVVGKALHDGQFVDAHFTRSFYKHMLGEQLTYHDIEAVDPDFYKNLT
;
A
#
# COMPACT_ATOMS: atom_id res chain seq x y z
N LEU A 1 -3.55 -21.91 -15.63
CA LEU A 1 -2.59 -20.99 -14.97
C LEU A 1 -2.74 -20.99 -13.45
N LEU A 2 -3.91 -20.67 -12.87
CA LEU A 2 -4.10 -20.61 -11.40
C LEU A 2 -3.93 -21.96 -10.65
N LYS A 3 -4.12 -23.11 -11.33
CA LYS A 3 -3.99 -24.44 -10.70
C LYS A 3 -2.55 -24.97 -10.60
N ALA A 4 -1.56 -24.30 -11.21
CA ALA A 4 -0.15 -24.70 -11.19
C ALA A 4 0.79 -23.49 -11.06
N HIS A 5 0.52 -22.60 -10.10
CA HIS A 5 1.25 -21.36 -9.86
C HIS A 5 2.75 -21.54 -9.56
N ARG A 6 3.17 -22.76 -9.19
CA ARG A 6 4.56 -23.14 -8.93
C ARG A 6 5.35 -23.47 -10.20
N LEU A 7 4.68 -23.70 -11.33
CA LEU A 7 5.30 -24.05 -12.62
C LEU A 7 5.55 -22.84 -13.53
N LEU A 8 5.25 -21.62 -13.04
CA LEU A 8 5.43 -20.38 -13.78
C LEU A 8 6.40 -19.47 -13.03
N ASP A 9 7.40 -19.00 -13.75
CA ASP A 9 8.33 -18.00 -13.26
C ASP A 9 7.61 -16.71 -12.88
N PHE A 10 8.20 -15.97 -11.94
CA PHE A 10 7.62 -14.74 -11.41
C PHE A 10 7.28 -13.73 -12.51
N ASP A 11 8.18 -13.55 -13.48
CA ASP A 11 7.97 -12.59 -14.57
C ASP A 11 6.77 -12.94 -15.44
N ASN A 12 6.55 -14.23 -15.70
CA ASN A 12 5.38 -14.70 -16.46
C ASN A 12 4.08 -14.47 -15.68
N LYS A 13 4.08 -14.74 -14.37
CA LYS A 13 2.92 -14.45 -13.50
C LYS A 13 2.63 -12.95 -13.44
N ARG A 14 3.66 -12.11 -13.33
CA ARG A 14 3.56 -10.65 -13.33
C ARG A 14 3.01 -10.12 -14.66
N ALA A 15 3.53 -10.60 -15.79
CA ALA A 15 3.05 -10.22 -17.11
C ALA A 15 1.58 -10.61 -17.30
N TYR A 16 1.21 -11.83 -16.92
CA TYR A 16 -0.18 -12.30 -16.96
C TYR A 16 -1.11 -11.43 -16.09
N PHE A 17 -0.70 -11.13 -14.85
CA PHE A 17 -1.45 -10.26 -13.95
C PHE A 17 -1.70 -8.88 -14.58
N ARG A 18 -0.66 -8.24 -15.12
CA ARG A 18 -0.77 -6.93 -15.78
C ARG A 18 -1.73 -6.95 -16.97
N THR A 19 -1.69 -8.01 -17.78
CA THR A 19 -2.64 -8.18 -18.89
C THR A 19 -4.07 -8.30 -18.37
N LYS A 20 -4.30 -9.08 -17.30
CA LYS A 20 -5.64 -9.24 -16.72
C LYS A 20 -6.20 -7.96 -16.11
N VAL A 21 -5.36 -7.16 -15.44
CA VAL A 21 -5.76 -5.84 -14.93
C VAL A 21 -6.24 -4.95 -16.09
N LYS A 22 -5.44 -4.81 -17.15
CA LYS A 22 -5.77 -4.00 -18.33
C LYS A 22 -7.00 -4.51 -19.10
N SER A 23 -7.14 -5.81 -19.28
CA SER A 23 -8.30 -6.37 -19.99
C SER A 23 -9.62 -6.11 -19.27
N GLY A 24 -9.58 -5.98 -17.93
CA GLY A 24 -10.74 -5.59 -17.13
C GLY A 24 -11.16 -4.13 -17.27
N GLU A 25 -10.43 -3.34 -18.08
CA GLU A 25 -10.68 -1.91 -18.32
C GLU A 25 -11.25 -1.63 -19.72
N ALA A 26 -11.47 -2.66 -20.54
CA ALA A 26 -12.05 -2.49 -21.87
C ALA A 26 -13.43 -1.80 -21.76
N GLY A 27 -13.51 -0.55 -22.21
CA GLY A 27 -14.73 0.27 -22.16
C GLY A 27 -14.89 1.16 -20.91
N VAL A 28 -13.91 1.20 -20.00
CA VAL A 28 -13.92 2.13 -18.86
C VAL A 28 -13.51 3.54 -19.33
N GLN A 29 -14.27 4.56 -18.93
CA GLN A 29 -13.90 5.96 -19.21
C GLN A 29 -12.55 6.30 -18.58
N THR A 30 -11.64 6.82 -19.40
CA THR A 30 -10.30 7.21 -18.96
C THR A 30 -10.33 8.62 -18.36
N GLY A 31 -10.36 8.70 -17.04
CA GLY A 31 -10.23 9.96 -16.30
C GLY A 31 -8.81 10.25 -15.82
N THR A 32 -8.62 11.45 -15.29
CA THR A 32 -7.42 11.82 -14.50
C THR A 32 -7.83 12.02 -13.04
N LEU A 33 -7.11 11.37 -12.12
CA LEU A 33 -7.21 11.58 -10.69
C LEU A 33 -6.14 12.59 -10.27
N ARG A 34 -6.53 13.84 -10.05
CA ARG A 34 -5.60 14.94 -9.71
C ARG A 34 -5.46 15.08 -8.20
N LEU A 35 -4.23 15.16 -7.72
CA LEU A 35 -3.89 15.44 -6.33
C LEU A 35 -3.07 16.72 -6.24
N HIS A 36 -3.49 17.63 -5.36
CA HIS A 36 -2.71 18.82 -5.02
C HIS A 36 -2.24 18.69 -3.57
N ILE A 37 -0.94 18.56 -3.35
CA ILE A 37 -0.40 18.15 -2.05
C ILE A 37 0.74 19.06 -1.60
N ARG A 38 0.83 19.29 -0.30
CA ARG A 38 1.98 19.95 0.32
C ARG A 38 3.01 18.89 0.64
N ARG A 39 4.27 19.09 0.24
CA ARG A 39 5.35 18.11 0.43
C ARG A 39 5.48 17.64 1.88
N GLY A 40 5.42 18.56 2.83
CA GLY A 40 5.49 18.24 4.27
C GLY A 40 4.25 17.57 4.86
N HIS A 41 3.14 17.48 4.10
CA HIS A 41 1.87 16.90 4.55
C HIS A 41 1.34 15.87 3.53
N ALA A 42 2.23 15.29 2.72
CA ALA A 42 1.85 14.50 1.56
C ALA A 42 0.91 13.33 1.92
N PHE A 43 1.16 12.64 3.03
CA PHE A 43 0.33 11.53 3.50
C PHE A 43 -1.09 12.00 3.86
N GLU A 44 -1.19 13.04 4.68
CA GLU A 44 -2.47 13.61 5.14
C GLU A 44 -3.28 14.19 3.97
N ASP A 45 -2.65 15.04 3.14
CA ASP A 45 -3.31 15.65 1.99
C ASP A 45 -3.82 14.59 1.00
N SER A 46 -3.03 13.52 0.80
CA SER A 46 -3.43 12.39 -0.05
C SER A 46 -4.58 11.60 0.58
N PHE A 47 -4.55 11.36 1.89
CA PHE A 47 -5.60 10.66 2.62
C PHE A 47 -6.95 11.36 2.43
N TYR A 48 -7.03 12.67 2.71
CA TYR A 48 -8.29 13.41 2.57
C TYR A 48 -8.80 13.45 1.12
N GLN A 49 -7.91 13.50 0.12
CA GLN A 49 -8.30 13.55 -1.29
C GLN A 49 -8.71 12.18 -1.87
N LEU A 50 -8.23 11.07 -1.29
CA LEU A 50 -8.40 9.72 -1.83
C LEU A 50 -9.36 8.82 -1.03
N ARG A 51 -9.53 9.04 0.28
CA ARG A 51 -10.27 8.09 1.15
C ARG A 51 -11.71 7.82 0.70
N MET A 52 -12.37 8.85 0.15
CA MET A 52 -13.77 8.79 -0.31
C MET A 52 -13.92 8.43 -1.79
N ARG A 53 -12.83 8.31 -2.56
CA ARG A 53 -12.90 7.98 -3.98
C ARG A 53 -13.46 6.58 -4.20
N SER A 54 -14.29 6.41 -5.21
CA SER A 54 -14.81 5.11 -5.62
C SER A 54 -13.69 4.24 -6.23
N PRO A 55 -13.84 2.90 -6.25
CA PRO A 55 -12.90 2.03 -6.94
C PRO A 55 -12.74 2.37 -8.43
N ALA A 56 -13.78 2.88 -9.09
CA ALA A 56 -13.72 3.31 -10.49
C ALA A 56 -12.84 4.56 -10.66
N GLU A 57 -13.01 5.58 -9.83
CA GLU A 57 -12.16 6.77 -9.84
C GLU A 57 -10.70 6.44 -9.53
N MET A 58 -10.44 5.48 -8.63
CA MET A 58 -9.08 5.04 -8.32
C MET A 58 -8.38 4.41 -9.53
N LYS A 59 -9.09 3.93 -10.56
CA LYS A 59 -8.47 3.41 -11.79
C LYS A 59 -8.01 4.50 -12.76
N HIS A 60 -8.46 5.74 -12.58
CA HIS A 60 -8.03 6.87 -13.41
C HIS A 60 -6.52 7.12 -13.31
N LYS A 61 -5.94 7.71 -14.35
CA LYS A 61 -4.51 8.05 -14.37
C LYS A 61 -4.22 9.05 -13.24
N LEU A 62 -3.30 8.71 -12.35
CA LEU A 62 -2.88 9.60 -11.27
C LEU A 62 -2.07 10.77 -11.84
N SER A 63 -2.35 11.98 -11.37
CA SER A 63 -1.59 13.19 -11.67
C SER A 63 -1.39 13.94 -10.37
N VAL A 64 -0.13 14.14 -9.97
CA VAL A 64 0.23 14.76 -8.70
C VAL A 64 0.87 16.12 -8.96
N LEU A 65 0.48 17.12 -8.16
CA LEU A 65 1.06 18.44 -8.14
C LEU A 65 1.47 18.77 -6.70
N PHE A 66 2.77 18.97 -6.48
CA PHE A 66 3.26 19.53 -5.23
C PHE A 66 3.04 21.05 -5.22
N GLN A 67 2.40 21.56 -4.18
CA GLN A 67 2.06 22.98 -4.08
C GLN A 67 3.31 23.85 -4.04
N GLY A 68 3.36 24.86 -4.92
CA GLY A 68 4.49 25.79 -5.01
C GLY A 68 5.69 25.24 -5.77
N GLU A 69 5.56 24.07 -6.41
CA GLU A 69 6.63 23.44 -7.20
C GLU A 69 6.22 23.38 -8.68
N GLU A 70 7.15 23.69 -9.58
CA GLU A 70 6.95 23.52 -11.02
C GLU A 70 7.05 22.03 -11.38
N GLY A 71 5.91 21.42 -11.71
CA GLY A 71 5.87 20.04 -12.19
C GLY A 71 6.32 19.94 -13.66
N VAL A 72 7.61 19.76 -13.89
CA VAL A 72 8.18 19.70 -15.26
C VAL A 72 7.87 18.37 -15.96
N ASP A 73 7.83 17.26 -15.21
CA ASP A 73 7.49 15.92 -15.72
C ASP A 73 6.42 15.24 -14.84
N ALA A 74 5.19 15.17 -15.35
CA ALA A 74 4.07 14.54 -14.66
C ALA A 74 4.32 13.05 -14.31
N GLY A 75 5.14 12.35 -15.10
CA GLY A 75 5.53 10.97 -14.82
C GLY A 75 6.48 10.86 -13.62
N GLY A 76 7.53 11.69 -13.61
CA GLY A 76 8.47 11.82 -12.50
C GLY A 76 7.80 12.19 -11.18
N VAL A 77 6.92 13.18 -11.18
CA VAL A 77 6.22 13.63 -9.96
C VAL A 77 5.30 12.55 -9.40
N THR A 78 4.63 11.78 -10.26
CA THR A 78 3.80 10.65 -9.82
C THR A 78 4.65 9.55 -9.17
N ARG A 79 5.81 9.23 -9.76
CA ARG A 79 6.73 8.24 -9.20
C ARG A 79 7.28 8.67 -7.84
N GLU A 80 7.65 9.94 -7.72
CA GLU A 80 8.10 10.54 -6.47
C GLU A 80 7.02 10.46 -5.39
N TRP A 81 5.76 10.73 -5.73
CA TRP A 81 4.65 10.60 -4.80
C TRP A 81 4.56 9.18 -4.21
N TYR A 82 4.70 8.12 -5.01
CA TYR A 82 4.73 6.75 -4.48
C TYR A 82 5.90 6.49 -3.53
N GLN A 83 7.07 7.08 -3.79
CA GLN A 83 8.23 6.97 -2.91
C GLN A 83 7.97 7.66 -1.56
N VAL A 84 7.38 8.87 -1.59
CA VAL A 84 6.96 9.58 -0.38
C VAL A 84 5.93 8.75 0.38
N MET A 85 4.89 8.26 -0.28
CA MET A 85 3.86 7.44 0.36
C MET A 85 4.45 6.16 0.98
N SER A 86 5.39 5.50 0.31
CA SER A 86 6.05 4.29 0.83
C SER A 86 6.75 4.56 2.16
N ARG A 87 7.46 5.70 2.26
CA ARG A 87 8.11 6.13 3.51
C ARG A 87 7.10 6.49 4.59
N GLU A 88 6.08 7.27 4.24
CA GLU A 88 5.10 7.76 5.21
C GLU A 88 4.20 6.64 5.75
N MET A 89 3.95 5.56 4.99
CA MET A 89 3.21 4.39 5.49
C MET A 89 3.83 3.77 6.75
N PHE A 90 5.16 3.82 6.87
CA PHE A 90 5.91 3.25 8.00
C PHE A 90 6.46 4.32 8.94
N ASN A 91 6.05 5.57 8.76
CA ASN A 91 6.47 6.65 9.64
C ASN A 91 5.89 6.41 11.05
N PRO A 92 6.73 6.29 12.10
CA PRO A 92 6.28 6.04 13.47
C PRO A 92 5.27 7.06 13.99
N GLN A 93 5.32 8.31 13.51
CA GLN A 93 4.36 9.36 13.87
C GLN A 93 2.91 9.00 13.52
N PHE A 94 2.68 8.21 12.46
CA PHE A 94 1.34 7.72 12.15
C PHE A 94 0.99 6.44 12.89
N SER A 95 1.93 5.76 13.56
CA SER A 95 1.66 4.59 14.40
C SER A 95 0.75 3.51 13.76
N LEU A 96 0.69 3.43 12.44
CA LEU A 96 -0.15 2.48 11.70
C LEU A 96 0.50 1.11 11.63
N PHE A 97 1.81 1.09 11.39
CA PHE A 97 2.60 -0.12 11.30
C PHE A 97 3.76 -0.04 12.29
N ALA A 98 4.13 -1.19 12.85
CA ALA A 98 5.27 -1.37 13.73
C ALA A 98 6.30 -2.27 13.04
N PRO A 99 7.61 -1.97 13.18
CA PRO A 99 8.64 -2.91 12.75
C PRO A 99 8.60 -4.16 13.62
N VAL A 100 8.95 -5.31 13.04
CA VAL A 100 9.14 -6.54 13.81
C VAL A 100 10.40 -6.42 14.68
N PRO A 101 10.36 -6.83 15.96
CA PRO A 101 11.54 -6.85 16.83
C PRO A 101 12.66 -7.73 16.25
N GLU A 102 13.92 -7.33 16.50
CA GLU A 102 15.16 -8.01 16.06
C GLU A 102 15.40 -8.11 14.55
N GLY A 103 16.18 -7.18 14.00
CA GLY A 103 16.87 -7.35 12.71
C GLY A 103 16.00 -7.36 11.45
N GLY A 104 14.67 -7.27 11.58
CA GLY A 104 13.73 -7.25 10.47
C GLY A 104 13.68 -5.90 9.76
N THR A 105 13.64 -5.91 8.43
CA THR A 105 13.27 -4.76 7.58
C THR A 105 11.77 -4.74 7.27
N THR A 106 10.98 -5.54 8.00
CA THR A 106 9.56 -5.80 7.72
C THR A 106 8.65 -5.22 8.79
N PHE A 107 7.41 -4.92 8.38
CA PHE A 107 6.42 -4.23 9.19
C PHE A 107 5.11 -5.01 9.31
N GLN A 108 4.41 -4.81 10.43
CA GLN A 108 3.06 -5.33 10.69
C GLN A 108 2.11 -4.24 11.17
N PRO A 109 0.78 -4.40 11.01
CA PRO A 109 -0.18 -3.50 11.63
C PRO A 109 0.10 -3.34 13.12
N ASN A 110 0.21 -2.09 13.57
CA ASN A 110 0.49 -1.79 14.96
C ASN A 110 -0.77 -2.07 15.81
N PRO A 111 -0.69 -2.97 16.82
CA PRO A 111 -1.82 -3.23 17.71
C PRO A 111 -2.30 -1.98 18.47
N SER A 112 -1.44 -0.99 18.67
CA SER A 112 -1.74 0.28 19.33
C SER A 112 -2.18 1.39 18.37
N SER A 113 -2.48 1.09 17.10
CA SER A 113 -2.86 2.08 16.08
C SER A 113 -4.11 2.90 16.41
N VAL A 114 -4.95 2.46 17.35
CA VAL A 114 -6.12 3.20 17.86
C VAL A 114 -5.78 4.61 18.35
N VAL A 115 -4.52 4.87 18.71
CA VAL A 115 -4.01 6.20 19.08
C VAL A 115 -4.21 7.25 17.98
N GLN A 116 -4.40 6.83 16.73
CA GLN A 116 -4.65 7.71 15.59
C GLN A 116 -6.12 8.10 15.38
N ASN A 117 -7.02 7.67 16.27
CA ASN A 117 -8.40 8.10 16.19
C ASN A 117 -8.52 9.59 16.51
N ASP A 118 -9.23 10.32 15.65
CA ASP A 118 -9.53 11.74 15.81
C ASP A 118 -11.03 11.95 15.59
N GLU A 119 -11.75 12.05 16.71
CA GLU A 119 -13.21 12.24 16.72
C GLU A 119 -13.60 13.60 16.12
N ALA A 120 -12.81 14.64 16.36
CA ALA A 120 -13.10 15.98 15.85
C ALA A 120 -13.05 16.03 14.31
N ARG A 121 -12.17 15.22 13.70
CA ARG A 121 -12.06 15.08 12.25
C ARG A 121 -12.90 13.94 11.66
N GLY A 122 -13.58 13.17 12.51
CA GLY A 122 -14.41 12.03 12.11
C GLY A 122 -13.60 10.92 11.43
N THR A 123 -12.37 10.69 11.88
CA THR A 123 -11.44 9.72 11.27
C THR A 123 -10.92 8.74 12.31
N ASN A 124 -10.76 7.48 11.92
CA ASN A 124 -10.14 6.47 12.78
C ASN A 124 -8.99 5.73 12.07
N HIS A 125 -8.22 4.96 12.83
CA HIS A 125 -7.08 4.18 12.33
C HIS A 125 -7.45 3.18 11.21
N LEU A 126 -8.68 2.66 11.17
CA LEU A 126 -9.14 1.75 10.11
C LEU A 126 -9.31 2.49 8.77
N ASP A 127 -9.71 3.77 8.80
CA ASP A 127 -9.76 4.59 7.59
C ASP A 127 -8.36 4.75 6.98
N PHE A 128 -7.35 4.93 7.82
CA PHE A 128 -5.95 4.99 7.39
C PHE A 128 -5.46 3.65 6.84
N PHE A 129 -5.76 2.51 7.48
CA PHE A 129 -5.42 1.19 6.91
C PHE A 129 -6.09 0.96 5.55
N LYS A 130 -7.38 1.32 5.42
CA LYS A 130 -8.08 1.26 4.14
C LYS A 130 -7.42 2.14 3.08
N PHE A 131 -6.98 3.33 3.47
CA PHE A 131 -6.24 4.24 2.59
C PHE A 131 -4.89 3.65 2.17
N VAL A 132 -4.09 3.10 3.08
CA VAL A 132 -2.83 2.42 2.75
C VAL A 132 -3.07 1.28 1.76
N GLY A 133 -4.09 0.44 2.01
CA GLY A 133 -4.50 -0.62 1.07
C GLY A 133 -4.89 -0.09 -0.31
N ARG A 134 -5.60 1.06 -0.38
CA ARG A 134 -5.93 1.73 -1.64
C ARG A 134 -4.66 2.21 -2.37
N VAL A 135 -3.68 2.77 -1.68
CA VAL A 135 -2.43 3.24 -2.30
C VAL A 135 -1.60 2.08 -2.84
N VAL A 136 -1.47 0.99 -2.07
CA VAL A 136 -0.79 -0.24 -2.53
C VAL A 136 -1.51 -0.84 -3.74
N GLY A 137 -2.83 -0.98 -3.69
CA GLY A 137 -3.62 -1.46 -4.82
C GLY A 137 -3.51 -0.56 -6.06
N LYS A 138 -3.48 0.76 -5.85
CA LYS A 138 -3.27 1.74 -6.92
C LYS A 138 -1.88 1.61 -7.54
N ALA A 139 -0.82 1.42 -6.74
CA ALA A 139 0.52 1.21 -7.26
C ALA A 139 0.61 -0.03 -8.15
N LEU A 140 0.01 -1.15 -7.71
CA LEU A 140 -0.06 -2.38 -8.50
C LEU A 140 -0.80 -2.17 -9.82
N HIS A 141 -1.92 -1.43 -9.79
CA HIS A 141 -2.69 -1.06 -10.97
C HIS A 141 -1.87 -0.19 -11.94
N ASP A 142 -1.18 0.82 -11.43
CA ASP A 142 -0.42 1.77 -12.25
C ASP A 142 0.95 1.23 -12.69
N GLY A 143 1.32 0.02 -12.22
CA GLY A 143 2.62 -0.58 -12.46
C GLY A 143 3.77 0.15 -11.77
N GLN A 144 3.46 0.88 -10.69
CA GLN A 144 4.41 1.63 -9.87
C GLN A 144 4.94 0.75 -8.73
N PHE A 145 6.13 1.11 -8.24
CA PHE A 145 6.76 0.44 -7.11
C PHE A 145 6.41 1.18 -5.82
N VAL A 146 6.08 0.42 -4.78
CA VAL A 146 5.96 0.92 -3.40
C VAL A 146 6.99 0.17 -2.59
N ASP A 147 7.88 0.91 -1.94
CA ASP A 147 8.93 0.38 -1.09
C ASP A 147 8.36 -0.01 0.28
N ALA A 148 7.51 -1.04 0.26
CA ALA A 148 6.75 -1.52 1.42
C ALA A 148 7.00 -2.99 1.67
N HIS A 149 7.75 -3.26 2.74
CA HIS A 149 8.14 -4.60 3.15
C HIS A 149 7.29 -5.02 4.34
N PHE A 150 6.26 -5.82 4.10
CA PHE A 150 5.45 -6.38 5.17
C PHE A 150 5.98 -7.76 5.59
N THR A 151 5.52 -8.26 6.73
CA THR A 151 5.83 -9.64 7.12
C THR A 151 5.16 -10.66 6.21
N ARG A 152 5.74 -11.86 6.20
CA ARG A 152 5.18 -13.01 5.47
C ARG A 152 3.74 -13.30 5.88
N SER A 153 3.44 -13.28 7.19
CA SER A 153 2.09 -13.48 7.71
C SER A 153 1.10 -12.46 7.13
N PHE A 154 1.51 -11.21 6.99
CA PHE A 154 0.66 -10.17 6.41
C PHE A 154 0.40 -10.37 4.91
N TYR A 155 1.41 -10.79 4.13
CA TYR A 155 1.17 -11.17 2.74
C TYR A 155 0.23 -12.39 2.61
N LYS A 156 0.35 -13.38 3.51
CA LYS A 156 -0.57 -14.53 3.55
C LYS A 156 -2.01 -14.09 3.82
N HIS A 157 -2.22 -13.15 4.73
CA HIS A 157 -3.54 -12.55 4.95
C HIS A 157 -4.10 -11.90 3.69
N MET A 158 -3.30 -11.14 2.93
CA MET A 158 -3.75 -10.54 1.66
C MET A 158 -4.14 -11.58 0.61
N LEU A 159 -3.45 -12.72 0.60
CA LEU A 159 -3.70 -13.83 -0.33
C LEU A 159 -4.83 -14.76 0.12
N GLY A 160 -5.35 -14.60 1.34
CA GLY A 160 -6.32 -15.52 1.94
C GLY A 160 -5.74 -16.89 2.27
N GLU A 161 -4.43 -16.98 2.48
CA GLU A 161 -3.76 -18.23 2.85
C GLU A 161 -3.85 -18.49 4.36
N GLN A 162 -3.96 -19.76 4.76
CA GLN A 162 -3.98 -20.14 6.17
C GLN A 162 -2.64 -19.87 6.84
N LEU A 163 -2.68 -19.25 8.03
CA LEU A 163 -1.50 -19.11 8.87
C LEU A 163 -1.13 -20.43 9.55
N THR A 164 0.15 -20.62 9.80
CA THR A 164 0.70 -21.73 10.59
C THR A 164 1.60 -21.17 11.69
N TYR A 165 1.95 -21.99 12.69
CA TYR A 165 2.84 -21.56 13.77
C TYR A 165 4.23 -21.13 13.28
N HIS A 166 4.69 -21.63 12.12
CA HIS A 166 5.92 -21.16 11.48
C HIS A 166 5.86 -19.68 11.05
N ASP A 167 4.68 -19.10 10.87
CA ASP A 167 4.58 -17.68 10.52
C ASP A 167 4.89 -16.78 11.73
N ILE A 168 4.86 -17.32 12.96
CA ILE A 168 5.22 -16.60 14.19
C ILE A 168 6.69 -16.22 14.18
N GLU A 169 7.57 -17.05 13.62
CA GLU A 169 9.01 -16.77 13.52
C GLU A 169 9.30 -15.42 12.87
N ALA A 170 8.47 -14.99 11.91
CA ALA A 170 8.60 -13.71 11.22
C ALA A 170 8.02 -12.50 12.00
N VAL A 171 7.48 -12.73 13.20
CA VAL A 171 6.79 -11.73 14.04
C VAL A 171 7.42 -11.64 15.43
N ASP A 172 7.73 -12.80 15.99
CA ASP A 172 8.30 -12.97 17.32
C ASP A 172 9.19 -14.22 17.31
N PRO A 173 10.45 -14.06 16.87
CA PRO A 173 11.40 -15.16 16.79
C PRO A 173 11.64 -15.84 18.14
N ASP A 174 11.61 -15.08 19.24
CA ASP A 174 11.87 -15.61 20.58
C ASP A 174 10.69 -16.43 21.11
N PHE A 175 9.46 -15.96 20.88
CA PHE A 175 8.29 -16.77 21.19
C PHE A 175 8.24 -18.05 20.33
N TYR A 176 8.61 -17.95 19.05
CA TYR A 176 8.70 -19.13 18.18
C TYR A 176 9.69 -20.18 18.69
N LYS A 177 10.90 -19.77 19.13
CA LYS A 177 11.88 -20.69 19.75
C LYS A 177 11.33 -21.44 20.96
N ASN A 178 10.41 -20.83 21.72
CA ASN A 178 9.79 -21.45 22.88
C ASN A 178 8.65 -22.42 22.53
N LEU A 179 8.17 -22.42 21.28
CA LEU A 179 7.12 -23.33 20.78
C LEU A 179 7.68 -24.62 20.15
N THR A 180 8.98 -24.68 19.88
CA THR A 180 9.69 -25.77 19.19
C THR A 180 10.77 -26.37 20.07
#